data_AF-A0A8S2UJI2-F1
#
_entry.id   AF-A0A8S2UJI2-F1
#
_cell.length_a   1.000
_cell.length_b   1.000
_cell.length_c   1.000
_cell.angle_alpha   90.00
_cell.angle_beta   90.00
_cell.angle_gamma   90.00
#
_symmetry.space_group_name_H-M   'P 1'
#
loop_
_entity.id
_entity.type
_entity.pdbx_description
1 polymer ?
#
loop_
_entity_poly.entity_id
_entity_poly.type
_entity_poly.pdbx_seq_one_letter_code
_entity_poly.pdbx_strand_id
1 'polypeptide(L)'
;STNSLVELEKWYEQIDKSFLINVHAIQPTCPVGQVPSPPFLLAAYGTNSVYTGEDVLARWPRIFDSCMAQNIRILGFSTDCDPKQLKTMRESMGFF
;
A
#
# COMPACT_ATOMS: atom_id res chain seq x y z
N SER A 1 -0.99 8.31 -18.96
CA SER A 1 -0.66 9.37 -17.99
C SER A 1 -0.96 10.70 -18.66
N THR A 2 -1.53 11.66 -17.93
CA THR A 2 -1.71 13.03 -18.42
C THR A 2 -0.93 13.97 -17.51
N ASN A 3 -0.21 14.93 -18.09
CA ASN A 3 0.58 15.94 -17.36
C ASN A 3 -0.13 17.31 -17.36
N SER A 4 -1.39 17.37 -17.82
CA SER A 4 -2.15 18.61 -17.91
C SER A 4 -2.89 18.87 -16.61
N LEU A 5 -2.55 19.96 -15.92
CA LEU A 5 -3.20 20.38 -14.68
C LEU A 5 -4.73 20.54 -14.86
N VAL A 6 -5.15 21.09 -16.00
CA VAL A 6 -6.56 21.31 -16.33
C VAL A 6 -7.32 19.98 -16.50
N GLU A 7 -6.67 18.95 -17.03
CA GLU A 7 -7.27 17.62 -17.14
C GLU A 7 -7.36 16.93 -15.79
N LEU A 8 -6.36 17.13 -14.93
CA LEU A 8 -6.37 16.63 -13.55
C LEU A 8 -7.47 17.28 -12.72
N GLU A 9 -7.68 18.59 -12.85
CA GLU A 9 -8.77 19.33 -12.19
C GLU A 9 -10.14 18.84 -12.64
N LYS A 10 -10.35 18.72 -13.96
CA LYS A 10 -11.61 18.18 -14.51
C LYS A 10 -11.87 16.75 -14.06
N TRP A 11 -10.82 15.92 -14.03
CA TRP A 11 -10.92 14.57 -13.52
C TRP A 11 -11.28 14.54 -12.04
N TYR A 12 -10.62 15.35 -11.21
CA TYR A 12 -10.87 15.44 -9.78
C TYR A 12 -12.31 15.85 -9.43
N GLU A 13 -12.90 16.77 -10.19
CA GLU A 13 -14.29 17.19 -9.98
C GLU A 13 -15.32 16.17 -10.46
N GLN A 14 -14.95 15.25 -11.36
CA GLN A 14 -15.84 14.26 -11.95
C GLN A 14 -15.78 12.88 -11.30
N ILE A 15 -14.75 12.60 -10.50
CA ILE A 15 -14.63 11.32 -9.81
C ILE A 15 -15.49 11.27 -8.55
N ASP A 16 -16.17 10.14 -8.36
CA ASP A 16 -16.80 9.82 -7.08
C ASP A 16 -15.72 9.74 -6.00
N LYS A 17 -15.81 10.65 -5.03
CA LYS A 17 -14.88 10.73 -3.92
C LYS A 17 -15.18 9.59 -2.96
N SER A 18 -14.17 8.79 -2.69
CA SER A 18 -14.29 7.73 -1.70
C SER A 18 -14.16 8.31 -0.28
N PHE A 19 -14.94 7.74 0.65
CA PHE A 19 -14.89 8.06 2.09
C PHE A 19 -13.81 7.27 2.84
N LEU A 20 -13.18 6.28 2.21
CA LEU A 20 -12.18 5.41 2.81
C LEU A 20 -10.93 5.38 1.93
N ILE A 21 -9.74 5.38 2.54
CA ILE A 21 -8.49 5.34 1.79
C ILE A 21 -7.64 4.16 2.26
N ASN A 22 -7.12 3.40 1.30
CA ASN A 22 -6.05 2.44 1.56
C ASN A 22 -4.72 3.12 1.26
N VAL A 23 -3.83 3.10 2.25
CA VAL A 23 -2.50 3.71 2.17
C VAL A 23 -1.46 2.63 2.40
N HIS A 24 -0.58 2.45 1.42
CA HIS A 24 0.55 1.53 1.49
C HIS A 24 1.82 2.37 1.55
N ALA A 25 2.53 2.29 2.67
CA ALA A 25 3.79 3.00 2.89
C ALA A 25 4.93 2.02 3.15
N ILE A 26 6.14 2.42 2.78
CA ILE A 26 7.37 1.66 3.04
C ILE A 26 8.29 2.53 3.87
N GLN A 27 8.89 1.93 4.90
CA GLN A 27 9.94 2.56 5.69
C GLN A 27 11.22 1.73 5.55
N PRO A 28 12.30 2.30 5.01
CA PRO A 28 13.61 1.66 5.01
C PRO A 28 14.09 1.41 6.44
N THR A 29 14.72 0.26 6.68
CA THR A 29 15.41 0.04 7.95
C THR A 29 16.68 0.87 8.02
N CYS A 30 16.86 1.56 9.13
CA CYS A 30 18.06 2.33 9.38
C CYS A 30 19.04 1.53 10.25
N PRO A 31 20.34 1.48 9.90
CA PRO A 31 21.37 0.93 10.76
C PRO A 31 21.39 1.59 12.14
N VAL A 32 21.82 0.85 13.16
CA VAL A 32 21.95 1.37 14.52
C VAL A 32 22.89 2.58 14.53
N GLY A 33 22.43 3.70 15.10
CA GLY A 33 23.19 4.95 15.17
C GLY A 33 22.96 5.94 14.03
N GLN A 34 22.09 5.62 13.07
CA GLN A 34 21.67 6.54 12.01
C GLN A 34 20.22 6.99 12.20
N VAL A 35 19.89 8.17 11.65
CA VAL A 35 18.54 8.73 11.70
C VAL A 35 17.64 7.96 10.72
N PRO A 36 16.49 7.42 11.13
CA PRO A 36 15.58 6.72 10.23
C PRO A 36 15.14 7.61 9.08
N SER A 37 15.16 7.08 7.87
CA SER A 37 14.48 7.73 6.75
C SER A 37 12.97 7.75 7.03
N PRO A 38 12.28 8.86 6.72
CA PRO A 38 10.84 8.89 6.84
C PRO A 38 10.22 7.84 5.91
N PRO A 39 9.06 7.26 6.29
CA PRO A 39 8.33 6.39 5.38
C PRO A 39 7.95 7.17 4.12
N PHE A 40 7.94 6.48 2.98
CA PHE A 40 7.45 7.05 1.74
C PHE A 40 6.20 6.30 1.26
N LEU A 41 5.33 7.04 0.58
CA LEU A 41 4.08 6.52 0.07
C LEU A 41 4.34 5.70 -1.19
N LEU A 42 3.96 4.41 -1.16
CA LEU A 42 3.99 3.56 -2.36
C LEU A 42 2.70 3.74 -3.17
N ALA A 43 1.56 3.69 -2.48
CA ALA A 43 0.25 3.81 -3.11
C ALA A 43 -0.78 4.35 -2.12
N ALA A 44 -1.64 5.25 -2.58
CA ALA A 44 -2.85 5.66 -1.87
C ALA A 44 -4.03 5.63 -2.85
N TYR A 45 -5.12 4.97 -2.49
CA TYR A 45 -6.30 4.90 -3.33
C TYR A 45 -7.57 4.86 -2.48
N GLY A 46 -8.57 5.59 -2.96
CA GLY A 46 -9.90 5.56 -2.37
C GLY A 46 -10.58 4.21 -2.59
N THR A 47 -11.33 3.73 -1.59
CA THR A 47 -12.20 2.56 -1.72
C THR A 47 -13.65 2.97 -1.50
N ASN A 48 -14.51 2.77 -2.48
CA ASN A 48 -15.95 2.99 -2.35
C ASN A 48 -16.65 1.77 -1.73
N SER A 49 -15.96 1.02 -0.87
CA SER A 49 -16.39 -0.28 -0.32
C SER A 49 -16.71 -1.36 -1.37
N VAL A 50 -16.39 -1.14 -2.65
CA VAL A 50 -16.57 -2.15 -3.72
C VAL A 50 -15.44 -3.18 -3.71
N TYR A 51 -14.25 -2.80 -3.25
CA TYR A 51 -13.16 -3.74 -3.05
C TYR A 51 -13.40 -4.56 -1.79
N THR A 52 -13.53 -5.86 -1.98
CA THR A 52 -13.65 -6.83 -0.89
C THR A 52 -12.32 -6.98 -0.15
N GLY A 53 -12.35 -7.60 1.03
CA GLY A 53 -11.11 -8.00 1.71
C GLY A 53 -10.22 -8.89 0.84
N GLU A 54 -10.82 -9.74 0.00
CA GLU A 54 -10.09 -10.60 -0.95
C GLU A 54 -9.35 -9.78 -2.02
N ASP A 55 -9.97 -8.72 -2.54
CA ASP A 55 -9.34 -7.82 -3.52
C ASP A 55 -8.12 -7.10 -2.93
N VAL A 56 -8.19 -6.72 -1.66
CA VAL A 56 -7.07 -6.11 -0.93
C VAL A 56 -5.97 -7.15 -0.70
N LEU A 57 -6.34 -8.36 -0.26
CA LEU A 57 -5.41 -9.45 -0.01
C LEU A 57 -4.65 -9.88 -1.27
N ALA A 58 -5.33 -9.96 -2.42
CA ALA A 58 -4.72 -10.35 -3.69
C ALA A 58 -3.63 -9.36 -4.19
N ARG A 59 -3.61 -8.12 -3.68
CA ARG A 59 -2.59 -7.13 -4.04
C ARG A 59 -1.27 -7.34 -3.31
N TRP A 60 -1.33 -7.85 -2.09
CA TRP A 60 -0.13 -8.01 -1.27
C TRP A 60 0.91 -8.91 -1.93
N PRO A 61 0.58 -10.12 -2.45
CA PRO A 61 1.53 -10.95 -3.16
C PRO A 61 2.24 -10.21 -4.30
N ARG A 62 1.51 -9.39 -5.07
CA ARG A 62 2.10 -8.59 -6.16
C ARG A 62 3.09 -7.56 -5.66
N ILE A 63 2.80 -6.90 -4.53
CA ILE A 63 3.71 -5.93 -3.90
C ILE A 63 4.96 -6.66 -3.41
N PHE A 64 4.78 -7.79 -2.74
CA PHE A 64 5.87 -8.61 -2.22
C PHE A 64 6.80 -9.09 -3.34
N ASP A 65 6.24 -9.69 -4.40
CA ASP A 65 6.99 -10.16 -5.56
C ASP A 65 7.75 -9.01 -6.24
N SER A 66 7.12 -7.84 -6.36
CA SER A 66 7.75 -6.64 -6.94
C SER A 66 8.92 -6.14 -6.08
N CYS A 67 8.79 -6.18 -4.75
CA CYS A 67 9.88 -5.85 -3.83
C CYS A 67 11.02 -6.87 -3.94
N MET A 68 10.71 -8.16 -3.93
CA MET A 68 11.70 -9.23 -4.05
C MET A 68 12.46 -9.16 -5.38
N ALA A 69 11.77 -8.90 -6.49
CA ALA A 69 12.39 -8.71 -7.81
C ALA A 69 13.37 -7.51 -7.85
N GLN A 70 13.21 -6.54 -6.95
CA GLN A 70 14.08 -5.38 -6.81
C GLN A 70 15.12 -5.55 -5.68
N ASN A 71 15.30 -6.76 -5.15
CA ASN A 71 16.16 -7.05 -3.99
C ASN A 71 15.77 -6.26 -2.72
N ILE A 72 14.50 -5.87 -2.61
CA ILE A 72 13.97 -5.22 -1.41
C ILE A 72 13.44 -6.32 -0.49
N ARG A 73 14.14 -6.54 0.62
CA ARG A 73 13.72 -7.47 1.66
C ARG A 73 12.65 -6.83 2.54
N ILE A 74 11.46 -7.41 2.56
CA ILE A 74 10.40 -7.03 3.51
C ILE A 74 10.68 -7.71 4.86
N LEU A 75 10.56 -6.95 5.95
CA LEU A 75 10.82 -7.45 7.31
C LEU A 75 9.55 -7.67 8.14
N GLY A 76 8.43 -7.08 7.73
CA GLY A 76 7.17 -7.24 8.41
C GLY A 76 6.06 -6.43 7.78
N PHE A 77 4.85 -6.71 8.24
CA PHE A 77 3.61 -6.05 7.85
C PHE A 77 2.93 -5.45 9.08
N SER A 78 2.24 -4.33 8.89
CA SER A 78 1.38 -3.68 9.87
C SER A 78 0.08 -3.23 9.21
N THR A 79 -1.00 -3.14 9.99
CA THR A 79 -2.27 -2.57 9.57
C THR A 79 -2.92 -1.90 10.77
N ASP A 80 -3.54 -0.73 10.55
CA ASP A 80 -4.35 -0.04 11.55
C ASP A 80 -5.82 -0.50 11.54
N CYS A 81 -6.18 -1.41 10.62
CA CYS A 81 -7.54 -1.89 10.42
C CYS A 81 -7.79 -3.24 11.11
N ASP A 82 -8.16 -4.27 10.35
CA ASP A 82 -8.58 -5.58 10.86
C ASP A 82 -7.36 -6.50 11.10
N PRO A 83 -7.13 -6.99 12.33
CA PRO A 83 -6.10 -7.98 12.64
C PRO A 83 -6.18 -9.25 11.77
N LYS A 84 -7.38 -9.61 11.28
CA LYS A 84 -7.56 -10.73 10.35
C LYS A 84 -6.85 -10.49 9.03
N GLN A 85 -6.86 -9.26 8.51
CA GLN A 85 -6.15 -8.92 7.29
C GLN A 85 -4.64 -9.07 7.49
N LEU A 86 -4.09 -8.59 8.61
CA LEU A 86 -2.67 -8.76 8.93
C LEU A 86 -2.26 -10.23 9.00
N LYS A 87 -3.10 -11.05 9.66
CA LYS A 87 -2.87 -12.50 9.75
C LYS A 87 -2.86 -13.14 8.36
N THR A 88 -3.86 -12.86 7.54
CA THR A 88 -3.94 -13.43 6.19
C THR A 88 -2.78 -12.97 5.29
N MET A 89 -2.35 -11.70 5.39
CA MET A 89 -1.17 -11.21 4.67
C MET A 89 0.07 -12.03 5.04
N ARG A 90 0.33 -12.18 6.35
CA ARG A 90 1.46 -12.96 6.87
C ARG A 90 1.45 -14.40 6.40
N GLU A 91 0.31 -15.08 6.52
CA GLU A 91 0.12 -16.47 6.09
C GLU A 91 0.34 -16.64 4.59
N SER A 92 -0.25 -15.75 3.77
CA SER A 92 -0.16 -15.80 2.30
C SER A 92 1.27 -15.60 1.76
N MET A 93 2.16 -15.03 2.56
CA MET A 93 3.53 -14.69 2.18
C MET A 93 4.60 -15.52 2.88
N GLY A 94 4.20 -16.48 3.72
CA GLY A 94 5.15 -17.27 4.50
C GLY A 94 5.87 -16.49 5.61
N PHE A 95 5.30 -15.37 6.09
CA PHE A 95 5.79 -14.67 7.28
C PHE A 95 5.14 -15.28 8.52
N PHE A 96 5.82 -16.25 9.13
CA PHE A 96 5.43 -16.87 10.40
C PHE A 96 6.46 -16.56 11.48
#